data_AF-A0A444WPU0-F1
#
_entry.id   AF-A0A444WPU0-F1
#
_cell.length_a   1.000
_cell.length_b   1.000
_cell.length_c   1.000
_cell.angle_alpha   90.00
_cell.angle_beta   90.00
_cell.angle_gamma   90.00
#
_symmetry.space_group_name_H-M   'P 1'
#
loop_
_entity.id
_entity.type
_entity.pdbx_description
1 polymer ?
#
loop_
_entity_poly.entity_id
_entity_poly.type
_entity_poly.pdbx_seq_one_letter_code
_entity_poly.pdbx_strand_id
1 'polypeptide(L)'
;MDNAFERPLVPPFDPYVNEINFLLASYVIPYIGVTGLTNANTLLETPTTKALLARILSMKSGQDGVIRTLLYEHRARLVDPYKESVEEFTNRVSQLRNKLGREGLKDEGLVGKVSGNILFGNNVSLQHGRTAPELLRIVYLTGNESRPGGFFLRELMVF
;
A
#
# COMPACT_ATOMS: atom_id res chain seq x y z
N MET A 1 1.28 -9.59 7.23
CA MET A 1 1.38 -8.54 8.26
C MET A 1 2.62 -8.69 9.12
N ASP A 2 3.05 -9.90 9.46
CA ASP A 2 4.25 -10.17 10.27
C ASP A 2 5.51 -9.41 9.84
N ASN A 3 5.81 -9.34 8.55
CA ASN A 3 6.95 -8.56 8.02
C ASN A 3 6.89 -7.08 8.40
N ALA A 4 5.69 -6.49 8.53
CA ALA A 4 5.51 -5.10 8.91
C ALA A 4 5.77 -4.88 10.41
N PHE A 5 5.49 -5.90 11.23
CA PHE A 5 5.74 -5.88 12.67
C PHE A 5 7.12 -6.43 13.06
N GLU A 6 7.87 -6.97 12.09
CA GLU A 6 9.17 -7.62 12.29
C GLU A 6 9.13 -8.76 13.33
N ARG A 7 7.94 -9.32 13.53
CA ARG A 7 7.66 -10.47 14.40
C ARG A 7 6.40 -11.20 13.92
N PRO A 8 6.28 -12.51 14.20
CA PRO A 8 5.03 -13.21 13.97
C PRO A 8 3.90 -12.59 14.80
N LEU A 9 2.77 -12.30 14.17
CA LEU A 9 1.54 -11.98 14.91
C LEU A 9 0.93 -13.29 15.42
N VAL A 10 0.48 -13.28 16.67
CA VAL A 10 -0.13 -14.46 17.31
C VAL A 10 -1.51 -14.07 17.84
N PRO A 11 -2.60 -14.67 17.32
CA PRO A 11 -2.67 -15.55 16.15
C PRO A 11 -2.23 -14.85 14.85
N PRO A 12 -1.90 -15.61 13.78
CA PRO A 12 -1.59 -15.02 12.47
C PRO A 12 -2.70 -14.08 11.99
N PHE A 13 -2.31 -13.01 11.28
CA PHE A 13 -3.28 -12.05 10.76
C PHE A 13 -4.20 -12.69 9.72
N ASP A 14 -5.49 -12.78 10.06
CA ASP A 14 -6.55 -13.24 9.18
C ASP A 14 -7.33 -12.03 8.61
N PRO A 15 -7.31 -11.80 7.28
CA PRO A 15 -8.04 -10.70 6.66
C PRO A 15 -9.57 -10.88 6.66
N TYR A 16 -10.10 -12.08 6.93
CA TYR A 16 -11.53 -12.39 6.81
C TYR A 16 -12.28 -12.49 8.14
N VAL A 17 -11.57 -12.36 9.27
CA VAL A 17 -12.17 -12.53 10.60
C VAL A 17 -13.15 -11.40 10.97
N ASN A 18 -12.91 -10.17 10.52
CA ASN A 18 -13.80 -9.03 10.75
C ASN A 18 -13.55 -7.88 9.73
N GLU A 19 -14.41 -6.86 9.81
CA GLU A 19 -14.37 -5.68 8.93
C GLU A 19 -13.04 -4.91 8.98
N ILE A 20 -12.43 -4.75 10.15
CA ILE A 20 -11.20 -3.97 10.35
C ILE A 20 -10.02 -4.71 9.72
N ASN A 21 -9.93 -6.01 9.94
CA ASN A 21 -8.91 -6.85 9.34
C ASN A 21 -9.05 -6.84 7.81
N PHE A 22 -10.28 -6.91 7.30
CA PHE A 22 -10.54 -6.83 5.87
C PHE A 22 -10.13 -5.48 5.27
N LEU A 23 -10.45 -4.37 5.95
CA LEU A 23 -10.03 -3.03 5.53
C LEU A 23 -8.51 -2.87 5.56
N LEU A 24 -7.84 -3.37 6.61
CA LEU A 24 -6.38 -3.35 6.74
C LEU A 24 -5.68 -4.18 5.65
N ALA A 25 -6.24 -5.34 5.29
CA ALA A 25 -5.76 -6.14 4.18
C ALA A 25 -5.98 -5.43 2.84
N SER A 26 -7.16 -4.83 2.66
CA SER A 26 -7.53 -4.07 1.46
C SER A 26 -6.65 -2.83 1.27
N TYR A 27 -6.16 -2.21 2.33
CA TYR A 27 -5.20 -1.09 2.28
C TYR A 27 -3.85 -1.45 1.66
N VAL A 28 -3.50 -2.74 1.61
CA VAL A 28 -2.18 -3.18 1.11
C VAL A 28 -2.03 -3.01 -0.42
N ILE A 29 -3.11 -3.15 -1.19
CA ILE A 29 -3.05 -3.26 -2.66
C ILE A 29 -3.21 -1.93 -3.41
N PRO A 30 -4.22 -1.07 -3.12
CA PRO A 30 -4.50 0.15 -3.89
C PRO A 30 -3.32 1.10 -3.98
N TYR A 31 -2.61 1.31 -2.86
CA TYR A 31 -1.45 2.20 -2.80
C TYR A 31 -0.32 1.78 -3.77
N ILE A 32 -0.03 0.48 -3.88
CA ILE A 32 0.99 -0.04 -4.81
C ILE A 32 0.55 0.21 -6.25
N GLY A 33 -0.73 0.00 -6.54
CA GLY A 33 -1.31 0.25 -7.86
C GLY A 33 -1.21 1.72 -8.27
N VAL A 34 -1.66 2.65 -7.41
CA VAL A 34 -1.64 4.09 -7.69
C VAL A 34 -0.21 4.57 -7.92
N THR A 35 0.71 4.28 -7.00
CA THR A 35 2.11 4.74 -7.11
C THR A 35 2.85 4.19 -8.33
N GLY A 36 2.53 2.98 -8.78
CA GLY A 36 3.07 2.43 -10.01
C GLY A 36 2.49 3.05 -11.28
N LEU A 37 1.18 3.28 -11.31
CA LEU A 37 0.50 3.91 -12.43
C LEU A 37 0.94 5.36 -12.62
N THR A 38 1.20 6.11 -11.55
CA THR A 38 1.76 7.47 -11.62
C THR A 38 3.10 7.49 -12.36
N ASN A 39 3.98 6.50 -12.11
CA ASN A 39 5.24 6.40 -12.83
C ASN A 39 5.05 5.89 -14.27
N ALA A 40 4.12 4.95 -14.50
CA ALA A 40 3.86 4.41 -15.83
C ALA A 40 3.51 5.50 -16.86
N ASN A 41 2.94 6.63 -16.43
CA ASN A 41 2.61 7.74 -17.32
C ASN A 41 3.82 8.31 -18.09
N THR A 42 5.04 8.20 -17.54
CA THR A 42 6.27 8.64 -18.20
C THR A 42 6.74 7.67 -19.29
N LEU A 43 6.27 6.43 -19.26
CA LEU A 43 6.67 5.35 -20.17
C LEU A 43 5.67 5.14 -21.33
N LEU A 44 4.48 5.75 -21.25
CA LEU A 44 3.45 5.61 -22.28
C LEU A 44 3.62 6.68 -23.37
N GLU A 45 3.62 6.26 -24.63
CA GLU A 45 3.86 7.16 -25.76
C GLU A 45 2.56 7.66 -26.41
N THR A 46 1.53 6.82 -26.50
CA THR A 46 0.32 7.14 -27.26
C THR A 46 -0.75 7.86 -26.42
N PRO A 47 -1.53 8.78 -27.01
CA PRO A 47 -2.67 9.41 -26.32
C PRO A 47 -3.69 8.40 -25.80
N THR A 48 -3.96 7.33 -26.56
CA THR A 48 -4.91 6.27 -26.16
C THR A 48 -4.46 5.55 -24.89
N THR A 49 -3.18 5.18 -24.80
CA THR A 49 -2.64 4.53 -23.60
C THR A 49 -2.61 5.46 -22.40
N LYS A 50 -2.30 6.75 -22.59
CA LYS A 50 -2.35 7.75 -21.51
C LYS A 50 -3.78 7.98 -21.00
N ALA A 51 -4.76 8.02 -21.90
CA ALA A 51 -6.17 8.13 -21.54
C ALA A 51 -6.65 6.91 -20.75
N LEU A 52 -6.27 5.69 -21.16
CA LEU A 52 -6.57 4.47 -20.40
C LEU A 52 -5.94 4.51 -19.01
N LEU A 53 -4.66 4.88 -18.92
CA LEU A 53 -3.96 5.00 -17.64
C LEU A 53 -4.64 6.00 -16.70
N ALA A 54 -5.00 7.18 -17.19
CA ALA A 54 -5.69 8.20 -16.41
C ALA A 54 -7.03 7.70 -15.84
N ARG A 55 -7.79 6.93 -16.63
CA ARG A 55 -9.05 6.32 -16.18
C ARG A 55 -8.84 5.30 -15.05
N ILE A 56 -7.84 4.42 -15.19
CA ILE A 56 -7.50 3.44 -14.16
C ILE A 56 -7.00 4.16 -12.88
N LEU A 57 -6.13 5.16 -13.03
CA LEU A 57 -5.58 5.94 -11.93
C LEU A 57 -6.68 6.65 -11.12
N SER A 58 -7.67 7.24 -11.82
CA SER A 58 -8.83 7.89 -11.19
C SER A 58 -9.64 6.90 -10.34
N MET A 59 -9.98 5.72 -10.87
CA MET A 59 -10.70 4.70 -10.12
C MET A 59 -9.91 4.19 -8.91
N LYS A 60 -8.61 3.94 -9.08
CA LYS A 60 -7.73 3.45 -8.00
C LYS A 60 -7.52 4.49 -6.90
N SER A 61 -7.43 5.77 -7.26
CA SER A 61 -7.33 6.86 -6.29
C SER A 61 -8.63 7.01 -5.48
N GLY A 62 -9.80 6.86 -6.12
CA GLY A 62 -11.08 6.83 -5.40
C GLY A 62 -11.19 5.66 -4.41
N GLN A 63 -10.76 4.46 -4.82
CA GLN A 63 -10.71 3.28 -3.94
C GLN A 63 -9.77 3.50 -2.74
N ASP A 64 -8.55 4.01 -2.98
CA ASP A 64 -7.58 4.29 -1.92
C ASP A 64 -8.11 5.32 -0.91
N GLY A 65 -8.72 6.40 -1.40
CA GLY A 65 -9.32 7.43 -0.54
C GLY A 65 -10.45 6.89 0.35
N VAL A 66 -11.35 6.07 -0.19
CA VAL A 66 -12.44 5.46 0.59
C VAL A 66 -11.88 4.54 1.68
N ILE A 67 -10.94 3.65 1.33
CA ILE A 67 -10.34 2.72 2.29
C ILE A 67 -9.59 3.48 3.39
N ARG A 68 -8.79 4.50 3.02
CA ARG A 68 -8.07 5.34 4.00
C ARG A 68 -9.05 6.11 4.90
N THR A 69 -10.17 6.58 4.37
CA THR A 69 -11.19 7.28 5.16
C THR A 69 -11.80 6.35 6.22
N LEU A 70 -12.25 5.16 5.81
CA LEU A 70 -12.84 4.17 6.73
C LEU A 70 -11.84 3.73 7.80
N LEU A 71 -10.58 3.50 7.41
CA LEU A 71 -9.53 3.18 8.38
C LEU A 71 -9.23 4.36 9.32
N TYR A 72 -9.27 5.60 8.83
CA TYR A 72 -9.06 6.79 9.64
C TYR A 72 -10.14 6.98 10.70
N GLU A 73 -11.40 6.66 10.39
CA GLU A 73 -12.50 6.65 11.36
C GLU A 73 -12.22 5.66 12.51
N HIS A 74 -11.59 4.52 12.21
CA HIS A 74 -11.23 3.50 13.18
C HIS A 74 -9.79 3.60 13.71
N ARG A 75 -9.03 4.66 13.41
CA ARG A 75 -7.58 4.74 13.67
C ARG A 75 -7.15 4.40 15.10
N ALA A 76 -7.95 4.80 16.10
CA ALA A 76 -7.66 4.58 17.52
C ALA A 76 -8.17 3.23 18.05
N ARG A 77 -8.95 2.47 17.26
CA ARG A 77 -9.48 1.16 17.63
C ARG A 77 -8.33 0.16 17.64
N LEU A 78 -8.28 -0.68 18.68
CA LEU A 78 -7.38 -1.84 18.72
C LEU A 78 -7.87 -2.91 17.74
N VAL A 79 -6.93 -3.54 17.03
CA VAL A 79 -7.24 -4.63 16.10
C VAL A 79 -7.27 -5.92 16.90
N ASP A 80 -8.45 -6.42 17.23
CA ASP A 80 -8.58 -7.69 17.98
C ASP A 80 -7.95 -8.86 17.20
N PRO A 81 -7.18 -9.75 17.85
CA PRO A 81 -6.83 -9.82 19.30
C PRO A 81 -5.49 -9.15 19.66
N TYR A 82 -4.97 -8.29 18.79
CA TYR A 82 -3.69 -7.60 18.95
C TYR A 82 -3.81 -6.39 19.89
N LYS A 83 -2.67 -5.91 20.40
CA LYS A 83 -2.59 -4.74 21.30
C LYS A 83 -2.34 -3.44 20.53
N GLU A 84 -2.21 -3.53 19.21
CA GLU A 84 -1.89 -2.44 18.31
C GLU A 84 -3.15 -1.87 17.68
N SER A 85 -3.14 -0.55 17.48
CA SER A 85 -4.26 0.17 16.87
C SER A 85 -4.24 0.05 15.34
N VAL A 86 -5.37 0.35 14.71
CA VAL A 86 -5.47 0.48 13.24
C VAL A 86 -4.41 1.44 12.70
N GLU A 87 -4.19 2.56 13.38
CA GLU A 87 -3.14 3.52 13.04
C GLU A 87 -1.75 2.86 13.02
N GLU A 88 -1.39 2.12 14.08
CA GLU A 88 -0.11 1.43 14.16
C GLU A 88 0.06 0.41 13.04
N PHE A 89 -0.98 -0.38 12.74
CA PHE A 89 -0.96 -1.29 11.60
C PHE A 89 -0.66 -0.56 10.29
N THR A 90 -1.35 0.55 10.00
CA THR A 90 -1.09 1.31 8.77
C THR A 90 0.30 1.93 8.73
N ASN A 91 0.79 2.46 9.85
CA ASN A 91 2.14 3.02 9.96
C ASN A 91 3.21 1.95 9.69
N ARG A 92 3.07 0.76 10.27
CA ARG A 92 3.97 -0.38 10.05
C ARG A 92 3.98 -0.83 8.60
N VAL A 93 2.83 -0.88 7.95
CA VAL A 93 2.72 -1.22 6.53
C VAL A 93 3.44 -0.18 5.66
N SER A 94 3.23 1.11 5.92
CA SER A 94 3.91 2.19 5.18
C SER A 94 5.43 2.17 5.40
N GLN A 95 5.89 1.95 6.63
CA GLN A 95 7.31 1.79 6.97
C GLN A 95 7.94 0.61 6.23
N LEU A 96 7.28 -0.55 6.21
CA LEU A 96 7.75 -1.72 5.48
C LEU A 96 7.89 -1.41 3.98
N ARG A 97 6.89 -0.77 3.38
CA ARG A 97 6.93 -0.39 1.96
C ARG A 97 8.07 0.56 1.64
N ASN A 98 8.34 1.55 2.49
CA ASN A 98 9.48 2.45 2.32
C ASN A 98 10.81 1.69 2.44
N LYS A 99 10.95 0.81 3.45
CA LYS A 99 12.13 -0.04 3.67
C LYS A 99 12.43 -0.93 2.46
N LEU A 100 11.39 -1.57 1.90
CA LEU A 100 11.53 -2.42 0.72
C LEU A 100 11.77 -1.63 -0.56
N GLY A 101 11.17 -0.44 -0.69
CA GLY A 101 11.36 0.44 -1.84
C GLY A 101 12.80 0.95 -1.99
N ARG A 102 13.50 1.21 -0.87
CA ARG A 102 14.88 1.73 -0.79
C ARG A 102 15.12 3.13 -1.37
N GLU A 103 14.05 3.87 -1.65
CA GLU A 103 14.07 5.18 -2.32
C GLU A 103 13.41 6.25 -1.44
N GLY A 104 13.76 6.28 -0.15
CA GLY A 104 13.27 7.26 0.82
C GLY A 104 11.84 7.03 1.33
N LEU A 105 11.26 8.07 1.93
CA LEU A 105 9.92 8.06 2.52
C LEU A 105 8.90 8.54 1.47
N LYS A 106 8.16 7.60 0.87
CA LYS A 106 7.11 7.87 -0.13
C LYS A 106 5.72 7.47 0.34
N ASP A 107 5.64 6.68 1.41
CA ASP A 107 4.41 6.21 2.03
C ASP A 107 4.33 6.67 3.49
N GLU A 108 3.15 7.13 3.88
CA GLU A 108 2.80 7.49 5.25
C GLU A 108 1.48 6.80 5.60
N GLY A 109 1.35 6.36 6.85
CA GLY A 109 0.11 5.77 7.35
C GLY A 109 -1.01 6.82 7.48
N LEU A 110 -2.04 6.51 8.25
CA LEU A 110 -3.24 7.37 8.37
C LEU A 110 -2.96 8.70 9.07
N VAL A 111 -1.95 8.72 9.94
CA VAL A 111 -1.51 9.89 10.69
C VAL A 111 -0.02 10.04 10.45
N GLY A 112 0.34 11.08 9.68
CA GLY A 112 1.71 11.37 9.29
C GLY A 112 2.13 12.75 9.78
N LYS A 113 2.80 13.52 8.91
CA LYS A 113 3.14 14.93 9.22
C LYS A 113 1.90 15.82 9.34
N VAL A 114 0.79 15.40 8.75
CA VAL A 114 -0.52 16.06 8.82
C VAL A 114 -1.53 15.06 9.38
N SER A 115 -2.45 15.52 10.22
CA SER A 115 -3.58 14.71 10.70
C SER A 115 -4.58 14.50 9.57
N GLY A 116 -5.00 13.24 9.35
CA GLY A 116 -5.95 12.91 8.28
C GLY A 116 -5.29 12.72 6.91
N ASN A 117 -4.28 11.84 6.82
CA ASN A 117 -3.58 11.49 5.58
C ASN A 117 -4.42 10.53 4.70
N ILE A 118 -5.61 10.99 4.32
CA ILE A 118 -6.56 10.26 3.47
C ILE A 118 -6.10 10.28 2.01
N LEU A 119 -5.49 11.38 1.57
CA LEU A 119 -4.86 11.51 0.26
C LEU A 119 -3.36 11.71 0.46
N PHE A 120 -2.56 10.75 0.01
CA PHE A 120 -1.11 10.83 0.13
C PHE A 120 -0.52 11.64 -1.04
N GLY A 121 0.46 12.49 -0.74
CA GLY A 121 1.14 13.31 -1.73
C GLY A 121 2.50 13.77 -1.23
N ASN A 122 3.33 14.25 -2.15
CA ASN A 122 4.61 14.87 -1.86
C ASN A 122 4.42 16.31 -1.35
N ASN A 123 5.52 17.05 -1.16
CA ASN A 123 5.49 18.43 -0.64
C ASN A 123 4.71 19.43 -1.50
N VAL A 124 4.34 19.08 -2.73
CA VAL A 124 3.51 19.90 -3.63
C VAL A 124 2.15 19.23 -3.91
N SER A 125 1.73 18.31 -3.05
CA SER A 125 0.44 17.60 -3.11
C SER A 125 0.25 16.73 -4.37
N LEU A 126 1.35 16.29 -4.99
CA LEU A 126 1.31 15.32 -6.09
C LEU A 126 1.58 13.91 -5.57
N GLN A 127 0.87 12.93 -6.12
CA GLN A 127 1.09 11.53 -5.77
C GLN A 127 2.54 11.10 -6.07
N HIS A 128 3.13 10.32 -5.15
CA HIS A 128 4.45 9.76 -5.36
C HIS A 128 4.42 8.67 -6.44
N GLY A 129 5.32 8.77 -7.42
CA GLY A 129 5.65 7.68 -8.32
C GLY A 129 6.66 6.71 -7.72
N ARG A 130 6.47 5.41 -7.96
CA ARG A 130 7.48 4.37 -7.71
C ARG A 130 7.88 3.72 -9.02
N THR A 131 9.19 3.55 -9.22
CA THR A 131 9.73 2.86 -10.40
C THR A 131 9.37 1.37 -10.38
N ALA A 132 9.44 0.69 -11.53
CA ALA A 132 9.15 -0.75 -11.60
C ALA A 132 10.04 -1.59 -10.66
N PRO A 133 11.37 -1.35 -10.54
CA PRO A 133 12.19 -2.04 -9.55
C PRO A 133 11.73 -1.80 -8.11
N GLU A 134 11.41 -0.56 -7.73
CA GLU A 134 10.88 -0.26 -6.39
C GLU A 134 9.61 -1.08 -6.10
N LEU A 135 8.66 -1.11 -7.03
CA LEU A 135 7.42 -1.86 -6.87
C LEU A 135 7.68 -3.36 -6.75
N LEU A 136 8.54 -3.92 -7.59
CA LEU A 136 8.88 -5.36 -7.53
C LEU A 136 9.51 -5.73 -6.19
N ARG A 137 10.43 -4.90 -5.66
CA ARG A 137 10.99 -5.10 -4.31
C ARG A 137 9.93 -5.17 -3.22
N ILE A 138 8.90 -4.33 -3.32
CA ILE A 138 7.79 -4.26 -2.36
C ILE A 138 6.86 -5.46 -2.53
N VAL A 139 6.40 -5.74 -3.75
CA VAL A 139 5.42 -6.79 -4.01
C VAL A 139 6.01 -8.18 -3.77
N TYR A 140 7.29 -8.36 -4.05
CA TYR A 140 8.00 -9.59 -3.69
C TYR A 140 8.29 -9.73 -2.20
N LEU A 141 8.14 -8.66 -1.42
CA LEU A 141 8.46 -8.62 0.02
C LEU A 141 9.91 -9.04 0.35
N THR A 142 10.81 -9.06 -0.64
CA THR A 142 12.21 -9.45 -0.50
C THR A 142 13.16 -8.27 -0.42
N GLY A 143 12.71 -7.08 -0.86
CA GLY A 143 13.60 -5.93 -1.04
C GLY A 143 14.56 -6.10 -2.22
N ASN A 144 14.32 -7.10 -3.09
CA ASN A 144 15.11 -7.37 -4.29
C ASN A 144 14.17 -7.66 -5.48
N GLU A 145 14.20 -6.78 -6.48
CA GLU A 145 13.36 -6.82 -7.68
C GLU A 145 13.59 -8.06 -8.56
N SER A 146 14.69 -8.79 -8.36
CA SER A 146 15.04 -10.01 -9.10
C SER A 146 14.72 -11.30 -8.35
N ARG A 147 14.19 -11.22 -7.12
CA ARG A 147 13.84 -12.40 -6.31
C ARG A 147 12.33 -12.42 -6.05
N PRO A 148 11.55 -13.11 -6.91
CA PRO A 148 10.12 -13.31 -6.70
C PRO A 148 9.81 -13.97 -5.35
N GLY A 149 8.68 -13.59 -4.77
CA GLY A 149 8.21 -14.03 -3.46
C GLY A 149 6.96 -13.25 -3.05
N GLY A 150 6.57 -13.34 -1.78
CA GLY A 150 5.47 -12.54 -1.23
C GLY A 150 4.17 -12.75 -1.99
N PHE A 151 3.67 -11.69 -2.64
CA PHE A 151 2.42 -11.72 -3.40
C PHE A 151 2.51 -12.58 -4.67
N PHE A 152 3.69 -12.64 -5.30
CA PHE A 152 3.94 -13.48 -6.46
C PHE A 152 4.81 -14.66 -6.01
N LEU A 153 4.14 -15.76 -5.65
CA LEU A 153 4.83 -17.01 -5.37
C LEU A 153 5.59 -17.49 -6.61
N ARG A 154 6.60 -18.33 -6.37
CA ARG A 154 7.52 -18.84 -7.39
C ARG A 154 6.82 -19.68 -8.48
N GLU A 155 5.58 -20.11 -8.26
CA GLU A 155 4.73 -20.82 -9.22
C GLU A 155 3.29 -20.27 -9.19
N LEU A 156 2.68 -20.20 -10.37
CA LEU A 156 1.46 -19.48 -10.73
C LEU A 156 0.17 -19.92 -10.01
N MET A 157 -0.72 -18.94 -9.76
CA MET A 157 -2.18 -19.04 -9.87
C MET A 157 -2.71 -17.61 -10.12
N VAL A 158 -3.21 -17.25 -11.30
CA VAL A 158 -4.57 -17.52 -11.83
C VAL A 158 -5.62 -17.48 -10.72
N PHE A 159 -6.43 -16.42 -10.76
CA PHE A 159 -7.53 -16.08 -9.86
C PHE A 159 -8.53 -17.22 -9.67
#